data_AF-A0A269PTY8-F1
#
_entry.id   AF-A0A269PTY8-F1
#
_cell.length_a   1.000
_cell.length_b   1.000
_cell.length_c   1.000
_cell.angle_alpha   90.00
_cell.angle_beta   90.00
_cell.angle_gamma   90.00
#
_symmetry.space_group_name_H-M   'P 1'
#
loop_
_entity.id
_entity.type
_entity.pdbx_description
1 polymer ?
#
loop_
_entity_poly.entity_id
_entity_poly.type
_entity_poly.pdbx_seq_one_letter_code
_entity_poly.pdbx_strand_id
1 'polypeptide(L)'
;MSKYLIVSILSLFLVACGGGGSDSDSGSNGSANNGGNSGGMTYVTGEFKSADITGLYAPSDPSAFGDFGECHSTFNRHYFESANAMVYGDPSLPDDDYKHAASLVEGQLQTAYSKTGFSEAEFKELRPAYSVEVQRLTIIDYLVMHYVQTDGELDELDITDVDSEFSAPENWNELEDNERVPLVTSYWNSISKDKQTEFIQQYEALYNFDLVGHNTIPEKVVVCLDARMNSSMWGQGTLLGMNIAPNSVAGRSDSDQVVLHELIHWIQLNVSTPVEPTIQIHGRWFIEGMATYLAGQQVAKEVSGFYPVNVVTHEDENANFNDPGVAYGHYSKAFSYLYENSGPERIKELLLKMRYSTEVDRYAFSGESSNRFSYAFDEFMLKKNGERLMLEEFRNNYHSLVE
;
A
#
# COMPACT_ATOMS: atom_id res chain seq x y z
N MET A 1 32.88 -7.52 -5.40
CA MET A 1 32.44 -8.82 -4.85
C MET A 1 30.95 -8.72 -4.63
N SER A 2 30.17 -9.43 -5.44
CA SER A 2 28.71 -9.37 -5.45
C SER A 2 28.14 -9.96 -4.16
N LYS A 3 27.44 -9.14 -3.37
CA LYS A 3 26.62 -9.60 -2.25
C LYS A 3 25.18 -9.64 -2.75
N TYR A 4 24.65 -10.85 -2.84
CA TYR A 4 23.26 -11.13 -3.16
C TYR A 4 22.33 -10.39 -2.19
N LEU A 5 21.51 -9.50 -2.74
CA LEU A 5 20.39 -8.87 -2.05
C LEU A 5 19.31 -9.94 -1.89
N ILE A 6 19.16 -10.48 -0.68
CA ILE A 6 18.02 -11.34 -0.34
C ILE A 6 16.82 -10.42 -0.14
N VAL A 7 15.94 -10.38 -1.14
CA VAL A 7 14.64 -9.70 -1.05
C VAL A 7 13.73 -10.58 -0.19
N SER A 8 13.62 -10.26 1.11
CA SER A 8 12.55 -10.79 1.96
C SER A 8 11.27 -10.00 1.66
N ILE A 9 10.41 -10.58 0.82
CA ILE A 9 9.06 -10.10 0.51
C ILE A 9 8.17 -10.48 1.70
N LEU A 10 7.53 -9.52 2.36
CA LEU A 10 6.83 -9.73 3.64
C LEU A 10 5.43 -9.12 3.66
N SER A 11 4.51 -9.90 4.24
CA SER A 11 3.08 -9.91 3.96
C SER A 11 2.22 -9.05 4.89
N LEU A 12 1.20 -8.41 4.31
CA LEU A 12 0.07 -7.78 5.02
C LEU A 12 -1.02 -8.86 5.20
N PHE A 13 -1.29 -9.28 6.44
CA PHE A 13 -2.22 -10.39 6.74
C PHE A 13 -3.32 -9.93 7.68
N LEU A 14 -4.51 -9.64 7.13
CA LEU A 14 -5.72 -9.53 7.93
C LEU A 14 -6.21 -10.93 8.36
N VAL A 15 -5.77 -11.40 9.52
CA VAL A 15 -6.44 -12.52 10.18
C VAL A 15 -7.79 -12.03 10.67
N ALA A 16 -8.87 -12.57 10.10
CA ALA A 16 -10.23 -12.27 10.52
C ALA A 16 -10.42 -12.54 12.02
N CYS A 17 -10.62 -11.47 12.79
CA CYS A 17 -10.85 -11.52 14.23
C CYS A 17 -12.33 -11.84 14.51
N GLY A 18 -12.70 -13.13 14.49
CA GLY A 18 -14.04 -13.63 14.79
C GLY A 18 -14.19 -14.06 16.26
N GLY A 19 -14.14 -13.12 17.20
CA GLY A 19 -14.29 -13.37 18.63
C GLY A 19 -15.75 -13.43 19.10
N GLY A 20 -16.44 -14.56 18.87
CA GLY A 20 -17.75 -14.84 19.45
C GLY A 20 -17.62 -15.41 20.87
N GLY A 21 -17.92 -14.59 21.89
CA GLY A 21 -17.97 -15.03 23.29
C GLY A 21 -19.05 -16.08 23.50
N SER A 22 -18.63 -17.24 24.01
CA SER A 22 -19.50 -18.35 24.38
C SER A 22 -19.95 -18.20 25.84
N ASP A 23 -21.13 -17.61 26.03
CA ASP A 23 -21.92 -17.86 27.23
C ASP A 23 -22.79 -19.10 26.98
N SER A 24 -22.48 -20.14 27.74
CA SER A 24 -23.24 -21.38 27.80
C SER A 24 -24.58 -21.15 28.48
N ASP A 25 -25.69 -21.38 27.76
CA ASP A 25 -26.91 -21.82 28.40
C ASP A 25 -27.60 -22.93 27.59
N SER A 26 -28.02 -23.94 28.33
CA SER A 26 -28.48 -25.24 27.85
C SER A 26 -29.99 -25.22 27.66
N GLY A 27 -30.49 -25.70 26.51
CA GLY A 27 -31.94 -25.84 26.32
C GLY A 27 -32.44 -26.22 24.92
N SER A 28 -32.47 -27.52 24.64
CA SER A 28 -33.54 -28.25 23.93
C SER A 28 -34.11 -27.73 22.59
N ASN A 29 -33.81 -28.50 21.52
CA ASN A 29 -34.68 -28.96 20.43
C ASN A 29 -35.74 -28.02 19.82
N GLY A 30 -35.57 -27.73 18.52
CA GLY A 30 -36.66 -27.35 17.62
C GLY A 30 -36.19 -27.02 16.21
N SER A 31 -36.21 -28.01 15.30
CA SER A 31 -36.10 -27.76 13.85
C SER A 31 -37.16 -26.77 13.38
N ALA A 32 -36.73 -25.68 12.75
CA ALA A 32 -37.56 -24.90 11.85
C ALA A 32 -36.71 -24.42 10.67
N ASN A 33 -36.95 -25.04 9.52
CA ASN A 33 -36.62 -24.51 8.20
C ASN A 33 -37.20 -23.09 8.07
N ASN A 34 -36.33 -22.12 7.83
CA ASN A 34 -36.61 -20.89 7.08
C ASN A 34 -35.33 -20.64 6.28
N GLY A 35 -35.27 -20.90 4.98
CA GLY A 35 -36.15 -20.29 3.98
C GLY A 35 -35.55 -18.94 3.64
N GLY A 36 -34.61 -18.96 2.69
CA GLY A 36 -33.71 -17.85 2.37
C GLY A 36 -34.42 -16.55 2.07
N ASN A 37 -33.88 -15.47 2.64
CA ASN A 37 -34.11 -14.11 2.17
C ASN A 37 -32.80 -13.64 1.50
N SER A 38 -32.62 -14.02 0.23
CA SER A 38 -31.63 -13.38 -0.64
C SER A 38 -32.15 -11.99 -0.99
N GLY A 39 -31.91 -11.01 -0.12
CA GLY A 39 -31.97 -9.62 -0.52
C GLY A 39 -30.93 -9.42 -1.61
N GLY A 40 -31.37 -9.42 -2.87
CA GLY A 40 -30.47 -9.32 -4.02
C GLY A 40 -29.68 -8.01 -3.94
N MET A 41 -28.36 -8.11 -3.89
CA MET A 41 -27.48 -6.96 -4.00
C MET A 41 -27.77 -6.27 -5.34
N THR A 42 -28.01 -4.97 -5.31
CA THR A 42 -28.08 -4.18 -6.55
C THR A 42 -26.66 -3.81 -6.93
N TYR A 43 -26.13 -4.44 -7.96
CA TYR A 43 -24.78 -4.18 -8.44
C TYR A 43 -24.66 -2.81 -9.10
N VAL A 44 -23.46 -2.22 -9.03
CA VAL A 44 -23.11 -1.00 -9.76
C VAL A 44 -23.20 -1.22 -11.27
N THR A 45 -23.49 -0.14 -12.00
CA THR A 45 -23.45 -0.15 -13.46
C THR A 45 -22.02 -0.24 -13.96
N GLY A 46 -21.80 -1.05 -14.99
CA GLY A 46 -20.51 -1.23 -15.65
C GLY A 46 -20.62 -2.21 -16.80
N GLU A 47 -19.49 -2.47 -17.46
CA GLU A 47 -19.43 -3.34 -18.63
C GLU A 47 -18.18 -4.23 -18.62
N PHE A 48 -18.30 -5.44 -19.15
CA PHE A 48 -17.15 -6.30 -19.40
C PHE A 48 -16.41 -5.87 -20.65
N LYS A 49 -15.09 -5.78 -20.54
CA LYS A 49 -14.18 -5.36 -21.61
C LYS A 49 -13.04 -6.35 -21.80
N SER A 50 -12.34 -6.15 -22.91
CA SER A 50 -11.11 -6.85 -23.24
C SER A 50 -9.98 -5.82 -23.44
N ALA A 51 -8.86 -6.05 -22.78
CA ALA A 51 -7.65 -5.26 -22.92
C ALA A 51 -7.10 -5.29 -24.35
N ASP A 52 -7.34 -6.36 -25.11
CA ASP A 52 -6.94 -6.47 -26.52
C ASP A 52 -7.68 -5.44 -27.40
N ILE A 53 -8.83 -4.93 -26.94
CA ILE A 53 -9.62 -3.90 -27.62
C ILE A 53 -9.30 -2.52 -27.06
N THR A 54 -9.16 -2.38 -25.74
CA THR A 54 -9.00 -1.07 -25.08
C THR A 54 -7.55 -0.64 -24.91
N GLY A 55 -6.59 -1.55 -25.04
CA GLY A 55 -5.18 -1.34 -24.69
C GLY A 55 -4.92 -1.28 -23.17
N LEU A 56 -5.94 -1.49 -22.34
CA LEU A 56 -5.84 -1.38 -20.88
C LEU A 56 -5.66 -2.76 -20.26
N TYR A 57 -4.41 -3.20 -20.17
CA TYR A 57 -4.04 -4.42 -19.46
C TYR A 57 -3.84 -4.12 -17.98
N ALA A 58 -4.08 -5.10 -17.12
CA ALA A 58 -3.55 -5.04 -15.77
C ALA A 58 -2.01 -5.03 -15.86
N PRO A 59 -1.30 -4.18 -15.08
CA PRO A 59 0.16 -4.11 -15.13
C PRO A 59 0.83 -5.47 -14.96
N SER A 60 1.93 -5.72 -15.69
CA SER A 60 2.67 -6.98 -15.59
C SER A 60 3.59 -7.06 -14.37
N ASP A 61 3.84 -5.92 -13.74
CA ASP A 61 4.73 -5.76 -12.60
C ASP A 61 4.14 -6.36 -11.30
N PRO A 62 4.71 -7.48 -10.79
CA PRO A 62 4.23 -8.10 -9.56
C PRO A 62 4.41 -7.19 -8.33
N SER A 63 5.38 -6.28 -8.33
CA SER A 63 5.58 -5.35 -7.21
C SER A 63 4.43 -4.33 -7.09
N ALA A 64 3.62 -4.15 -8.12
CA ALA A 64 2.41 -3.33 -8.05
C ALA A 64 1.21 -4.09 -7.42
N PHE A 65 1.25 -5.43 -7.40
CA PHE A 65 0.20 -6.30 -6.86
C PHE A 65 0.50 -6.85 -5.45
N GLY A 66 1.74 -6.82 -4.97
CA GLY A 66 2.08 -7.39 -3.66
C GLY A 66 2.25 -8.91 -3.70
N ASP A 67 1.76 -9.63 -2.68
CA ASP A 67 2.02 -11.07 -2.52
C ASP A 67 1.06 -11.94 -3.32
N PHE A 68 -0.15 -11.44 -3.56
CA PHE A 68 -1.16 -12.04 -4.42
C PHE A 68 -1.19 -11.31 -5.78
N GLY A 69 -2.21 -11.59 -6.59
CA GLY A 69 -2.41 -10.88 -7.86
C GLY A 69 -2.09 -11.73 -9.08
N GLU A 70 -2.73 -12.90 -9.22
CA GLU A 70 -2.64 -13.73 -10.43
C GLU A 70 -2.99 -12.96 -11.74
N CYS A 71 -3.69 -11.83 -11.59
CA CYS A 71 -4.01 -10.89 -12.65
C CYS A 71 -2.78 -10.23 -13.30
N HIS A 72 -1.60 -10.17 -12.67
CA HIS A 72 -0.43 -9.54 -13.29
C HIS A 72 0.11 -10.33 -14.51
N SER A 73 -0.20 -11.63 -14.61
CA SER A 73 0.39 -12.50 -15.65
C SER A 73 -0.64 -13.29 -16.46
N THR A 74 -1.65 -13.87 -15.80
CA THR A 74 -2.53 -14.86 -16.45
C THR A 74 -3.87 -14.25 -16.84
N PHE A 75 -4.39 -13.37 -16.00
CA PHE A 75 -5.75 -12.84 -16.10
C PHE A 75 -5.78 -11.31 -16.28
N ASN A 76 -4.81 -10.75 -16.99
CA ASN A 76 -4.63 -9.31 -17.19
C ASN A 76 -5.47 -8.69 -18.33
N ARG A 77 -6.30 -9.49 -19.03
CA ARG A 77 -6.90 -9.08 -20.32
C ARG A 77 -8.43 -9.00 -20.35
N HIS A 78 -9.12 -9.57 -19.37
CA HIS A 78 -10.58 -9.52 -19.28
C HIS A 78 -10.96 -8.89 -17.95
N TYR A 79 -11.80 -7.86 -18.00
CA TYR A 79 -12.19 -7.13 -16.79
C TYR A 79 -13.58 -6.55 -16.88
N PHE A 80 -14.18 -6.35 -15.72
CA PHE A 80 -15.38 -5.53 -15.56
C PHE A 80 -14.96 -4.10 -15.19
N GLU A 81 -15.54 -3.11 -15.86
CA GLU A 81 -15.24 -1.70 -15.63
C GLU A 81 -16.49 -0.96 -15.16
N SER A 82 -16.38 -0.30 -13.99
CA SER A 82 -17.36 0.66 -13.46
C SER A 82 -16.83 2.09 -13.56
N ALA A 83 -17.45 3.05 -12.86
CA ALA A 83 -17.00 4.44 -12.89
C ALA A 83 -15.58 4.60 -12.34
N ASN A 84 -15.25 3.93 -11.24
CA ASN A 84 -14.01 4.09 -10.48
C ASN A 84 -13.18 2.80 -10.34
N ALA A 85 -13.68 1.65 -10.79
CA ALA A 85 -12.99 0.37 -10.63
C ALA A 85 -12.80 -0.38 -11.96
N MET A 86 -11.69 -1.12 -12.04
CA MET A 86 -11.41 -2.13 -13.04
C MET A 86 -11.13 -3.46 -12.32
N VAL A 87 -11.99 -4.46 -12.54
CA VAL A 87 -11.91 -5.74 -11.84
C VAL A 87 -11.45 -6.82 -12.79
N TYR A 88 -10.25 -7.36 -12.56
CA TYR A 88 -9.65 -8.46 -13.30
C TYR A 88 -9.77 -9.77 -12.52
N GLY A 89 -9.71 -10.91 -13.21
CA GLY A 89 -9.79 -12.23 -12.60
C GLY A 89 -9.88 -13.35 -13.62
N ASP A 90 -9.91 -14.59 -13.17
CA ASP A 90 -10.13 -15.75 -14.02
C ASP A 90 -11.49 -15.61 -14.76
N PRO A 91 -11.52 -15.64 -16.12
CA PRO A 91 -12.77 -15.53 -16.88
C PRO A 91 -13.79 -16.65 -16.63
N SER A 92 -13.41 -17.72 -15.93
CA SER A 92 -14.32 -18.78 -15.47
C SER A 92 -15.07 -18.45 -14.18
N LEU A 93 -14.67 -17.39 -13.46
CA LEU A 93 -15.40 -16.88 -12.30
C LEU A 93 -16.77 -16.33 -12.73
N PRO A 94 -17.81 -16.44 -11.87
CA PRO A 94 -19.11 -15.84 -12.14
C PRO A 94 -19.01 -14.32 -12.34
N ASP A 95 -19.74 -13.79 -13.33
CA ASP A 95 -19.85 -12.34 -13.57
C ASP A 95 -20.21 -11.53 -12.31
N ASP A 96 -21.00 -12.14 -11.42
CA ASP A 96 -21.45 -11.52 -10.17
C ASP A 96 -20.30 -11.25 -9.20
N ASP A 97 -19.19 -12.01 -9.25
CA ASP A 97 -18.00 -11.72 -8.42
C ASP A 97 -17.33 -10.41 -8.85
N TYR A 98 -17.22 -10.18 -10.16
CA TYR A 98 -16.66 -8.94 -10.72
C TYR A 98 -17.51 -7.73 -10.36
N LYS A 99 -18.83 -7.86 -10.55
CA LYS A 99 -19.80 -6.81 -10.22
C LYS A 99 -19.86 -6.54 -8.72
N HIS A 100 -19.75 -7.58 -7.89
CA HIS A 100 -19.70 -7.45 -6.44
C HIS A 100 -18.48 -6.64 -6.00
N ALA A 101 -17.29 -7.02 -6.47
CA ALA A 101 -16.05 -6.31 -6.16
C ALA A 101 -16.08 -4.83 -6.58
N ALA A 102 -16.54 -4.56 -7.80
CA ALA A 102 -16.73 -3.18 -8.26
C ALA A 102 -17.71 -2.41 -7.38
N SER A 103 -18.83 -3.04 -6.98
CA SER A 103 -19.83 -2.40 -6.12
C SER A 103 -19.28 -2.04 -4.73
N LEU A 104 -18.43 -2.90 -4.15
CA LEU A 104 -17.76 -2.60 -2.88
C LEU A 104 -16.81 -1.41 -3.00
N VAL A 105 -15.99 -1.37 -4.05
CA VAL A 105 -15.09 -0.23 -4.29
C VAL A 105 -15.87 1.07 -4.44
N GLU A 106 -16.90 1.07 -5.27
CA GLU A 106 -17.74 2.25 -5.52
C GLU A 106 -18.45 2.75 -4.26
N GLY A 107 -18.85 1.83 -3.38
CA GLY A 107 -19.47 2.15 -2.10
C GLY A 107 -18.51 2.76 -1.06
N GLN A 108 -17.22 2.43 -1.13
CA GLN A 108 -16.25 2.78 -0.08
C GLN A 108 -15.21 3.83 -0.49
N LEU A 109 -14.97 4.06 -1.78
CA LEU A 109 -13.89 4.91 -2.27
C LEU A 109 -13.92 6.34 -1.71
N GLN A 110 -15.07 7.00 -1.75
CA GLN A 110 -15.20 8.36 -1.22
C GLN A 110 -15.03 8.41 0.31
N THR A 111 -15.46 7.35 1.00
CA THR A 111 -15.22 7.20 2.45
C THR A 111 -13.74 7.07 2.75
N ALA A 112 -12.98 6.31 1.96
CA ALA A 112 -11.54 6.15 2.12
C ALA A 112 -10.79 7.49 1.99
N TYR A 113 -11.12 8.29 0.97
CA TYR A 113 -10.59 9.66 0.82
C TYR A 113 -10.93 10.53 2.02
N SER A 114 -12.20 10.59 2.42
CA SER A 114 -12.64 11.41 3.55
C SER A 114 -11.97 11.01 4.87
N LYS A 115 -11.75 9.71 5.12
CA LYS A 115 -11.15 9.21 6.36
C LYS A 115 -9.65 9.48 6.46
N THR A 116 -8.95 9.42 5.33
CA THR A 116 -7.50 9.63 5.24
C THR A 116 -7.12 11.10 5.12
N GLY A 117 -8.08 12.00 4.85
CA GLY A 117 -7.84 13.43 4.73
C GLY A 117 -7.35 13.87 3.35
N PHE A 118 -7.34 12.97 2.37
CA PHE A 118 -7.01 13.28 0.98
C PHE A 118 -8.28 13.59 0.18
N SER A 119 -8.22 14.59 -0.67
CA SER A 119 -9.22 14.73 -1.74
C SER A 119 -8.89 13.80 -2.91
N GLU A 120 -9.89 13.42 -3.70
CA GLU A 120 -9.67 12.61 -4.91
C GLU A 120 -8.69 13.30 -5.88
N ALA A 121 -8.81 14.61 -6.06
CA ALA A 121 -7.94 15.39 -6.95
C ALA A 121 -6.48 15.38 -6.45
N GLU A 122 -6.27 15.64 -5.16
CA GLU A 122 -4.94 15.57 -4.54
C GLU A 122 -4.33 14.17 -4.67
N PHE A 123 -5.13 13.14 -4.42
CA PHE A 123 -4.67 11.77 -4.54
C PHE A 123 -4.26 11.40 -5.97
N LYS A 124 -5.04 11.81 -6.99
CA LYS A 124 -4.71 11.58 -8.40
C LYS A 124 -3.39 12.22 -8.83
N GLU A 125 -3.04 13.38 -8.29
CA GLU A 125 -1.74 14.01 -8.53
C GLU A 125 -0.60 13.20 -7.91
N LEU A 126 -0.80 12.64 -6.71
CA LEU A 126 0.20 11.85 -6.01
C LEU A 126 0.38 10.43 -6.56
N ARG A 127 -0.64 9.86 -7.23
CA ARG A 127 -0.54 8.53 -7.83
C ARG A 127 0.55 8.48 -8.90
N PRO A 128 1.44 7.47 -8.87
CA PRO A 128 2.39 7.23 -9.95
C PRO A 128 1.66 6.89 -11.26
N ALA A 129 2.23 7.35 -12.38
CA ALA A 129 1.71 7.04 -13.71
C ALA A 129 2.18 5.67 -14.25
N TYR A 130 3.31 5.18 -13.72
CA TYR A 130 3.99 3.97 -14.16
C TYR A 130 4.20 3.00 -13.00
N SER A 131 4.36 1.72 -13.32
CA SER A 131 4.57 0.67 -12.32
C SER A 131 5.85 0.90 -11.51
N VAL A 132 6.05 0.07 -10.48
CA VAL A 132 7.24 0.12 -9.61
C VAL A 132 8.50 -0.18 -10.42
N GLU A 133 8.46 -1.19 -11.27
CA GLU A 133 9.55 -1.59 -12.16
C GLU A 133 10.03 -0.44 -13.06
N VAL A 134 9.11 0.20 -13.80
CA VAL A 134 9.44 1.32 -14.70
C VAL A 134 10.09 2.47 -13.93
N GLN A 135 9.50 2.85 -12.79
CA GLN A 135 10.03 3.92 -11.95
C GLN A 135 11.42 3.56 -11.40
N ARG A 136 11.58 2.36 -10.83
CA ARG A 136 12.84 1.94 -10.20
C ARG A 136 13.96 1.76 -11.19
N LEU A 137 13.71 1.17 -12.36
CA LEU A 137 14.73 1.01 -13.39
C LEU A 137 15.14 2.39 -13.94
N THR A 138 14.20 3.31 -14.14
CA THR A 138 14.55 4.68 -14.55
C THR A 138 15.35 5.40 -13.46
N ILE A 139 14.97 5.27 -12.19
CA ILE A 139 15.71 5.90 -11.08
C ILE A 139 17.12 5.31 -10.96
N ILE A 140 17.25 3.99 -10.92
CA ILE A 140 18.51 3.32 -10.56
C ILE A 140 19.43 3.18 -11.77
N ASP A 141 18.92 2.71 -12.90
CA ASP A 141 19.73 2.33 -14.07
C ASP A 141 19.88 3.47 -15.09
N TYR A 142 19.18 4.58 -14.87
CA TYR A 142 19.30 5.78 -15.70
C TYR A 142 19.70 7.03 -14.90
N LEU A 143 18.92 7.41 -13.89
CA LEU A 143 19.14 8.69 -13.18
C LEU A 143 20.25 8.63 -12.12
N VAL A 144 20.43 7.51 -11.42
CA VAL A 144 21.53 7.37 -10.45
C VAL A 144 22.85 7.14 -11.16
N MET A 145 22.84 6.31 -12.22
CA MET A 145 24.02 5.98 -13.01
C MET A 145 23.58 5.33 -14.33
N HIS A 146 24.19 5.73 -15.44
CA HIS A 146 24.09 5.02 -16.72
C HIS A 146 25.39 5.15 -17.51
N TYR A 147 25.52 4.36 -18.58
CA TYR A 147 26.73 4.33 -19.39
C TYR A 147 26.43 4.71 -20.84
N VAL A 148 27.27 5.59 -21.40
CA VAL A 148 27.21 6.00 -22.81
C VAL A 148 28.53 5.67 -23.50
N GLN A 149 28.44 5.12 -24.72
CA GLN A 149 29.63 4.82 -25.51
C GLN A 149 29.99 6.01 -26.42
N THR A 150 31.20 6.53 -26.23
CA THR A 150 31.70 7.76 -26.87
C THR A 150 33.13 7.50 -27.35
N ASP A 151 33.35 7.60 -28.66
CA ASP A 151 34.68 7.46 -29.31
C ASP A 151 35.53 6.25 -28.89
N GLY A 152 34.88 5.15 -28.47
CA GLY A 152 35.55 3.91 -28.05
C GLY A 152 35.79 3.78 -26.53
N GLU A 153 35.39 4.77 -25.74
CA GLU A 153 35.36 4.74 -24.28
C GLU A 153 33.92 4.55 -23.77
N LEU A 154 33.79 4.17 -22.50
CA LEU A 154 32.51 4.01 -21.81
C LEU A 154 32.45 5.06 -20.70
N ASP A 155 31.69 6.13 -20.96
CA ASP A 155 31.50 7.21 -20.00
C ASP A 155 30.39 6.83 -19.03
N GLU A 156 30.62 7.08 -17.74
CA GLU A 156 29.63 6.98 -16.68
C GLU A 156 28.98 8.35 -16.49
N LEU A 157 27.65 8.40 -16.63
CA LEU A 157 26.84 9.61 -16.51
C LEU A 157 25.76 9.40 -15.44
N ASP A 158 25.18 10.49 -14.95
CA ASP A 158 24.06 10.45 -14.00
C ASP A 158 23.05 11.58 -14.25
N ILE A 159 22.11 11.77 -13.32
CA ILE A 159 21.07 12.80 -13.41
C ILE A 159 21.64 14.21 -13.63
N THR A 160 22.86 14.50 -13.15
CA THR A 160 23.47 15.83 -13.32
C THR A 160 23.86 16.13 -14.77
N ASP A 161 24.03 15.09 -15.60
CA ASP A 161 24.32 15.21 -17.03
C ASP A 161 23.06 15.36 -17.88
N VAL A 162 21.91 14.86 -17.40
CA VAL A 162 20.66 14.80 -18.18
C VAL A 162 19.58 15.76 -17.70
N ASP A 163 19.72 16.34 -16.50
CA ASP A 163 18.79 17.34 -15.99
C ASP A 163 19.45 18.46 -15.19
N SER A 164 19.49 19.65 -15.78
CA SER A 164 19.96 20.87 -15.13
C SER A 164 19.05 21.38 -13.99
N GLU A 165 17.82 20.89 -13.89
CA GLU A 165 16.90 21.25 -12.79
C GLU A 165 17.17 20.45 -11.51
N PHE A 166 17.90 19.33 -11.59
CA PHE A 166 18.30 18.58 -10.42
C PHE A 166 19.39 19.33 -9.64
N SER A 167 19.05 19.75 -8.42
CA SER A 167 20.00 20.42 -7.52
C SER A 167 20.81 19.40 -6.74
N ALA A 168 21.89 18.90 -7.33
CA ALA A 168 22.81 17.98 -6.66
C ALA A 168 23.49 18.63 -5.44
N PRO A 169 23.71 17.87 -4.34
CA PRO A 169 24.51 18.34 -3.21
C PRO A 169 25.97 18.56 -3.61
N GLU A 170 26.69 19.43 -2.89
CA GLU A 170 28.08 19.80 -3.22
C GLU A 170 29.03 18.58 -3.30
N ASN A 171 28.77 17.54 -2.50
CA ASN A 171 29.55 16.31 -2.45
C ASN A 171 28.97 15.17 -3.33
N TRP A 172 28.12 15.46 -4.32
CA TRP A 172 27.47 14.46 -5.18
C TRP A 172 28.43 13.41 -5.75
N ASN A 173 29.60 13.84 -6.23
CA ASN A 173 30.61 12.97 -6.82
C ASN A 173 31.31 12.05 -5.80
N GLU A 174 31.11 12.28 -4.50
CA GLU A 174 31.64 11.46 -3.41
C GLU A 174 30.60 10.47 -2.85
N LEU A 175 29.31 10.65 -3.20
CA LEU A 175 28.22 9.81 -2.72
C LEU A 175 28.19 8.45 -3.44
N GLU A 176 28.01 7.39 -2.66
CA GLU A 176 27.73 6.05 -3.18
C GLU A 176 26.26 5.95 -3.68
N ASP A 177 25.97 4.94 -4.51
CA ASP A 177 24.63 4.75 -5.10
C ASP A 177 23.51 4.69 -4.05
N ASN A 178 23.76 4.03 -2.91
CA ASN A 178 22.77 3.94 -1.83
C ASN A 178 22.43 5.30 -1.20
N GLU A 179 23.35 6.27 -1.28
CA GLU A 179 23.16 7.66 -0.83
C GLU A 179 22.51 8.52 -1.92
N ARG A 180 22.80 8.24 -3.21
CA ARG A 180 22.18 8.93 -4.35
C ARG A 180 20.71 8.54 -4.57
N VAL A 181 20.37 7.26 -4.44
CA VAL A 181 19.01 6.73 -4.66
C VAL A 181 17.92 7.51 -3.93
N PRO A 182 17.99 7.76 -2.60
CA PRO A 182 16.93 8.51 -1.91
C PRO A 182 16.83 9.98 -2.37
N LEU A 183 17.94 10.61 -2.78
CA LEU A 183 17.92 11.98 -3.33
C LEU A 183 17.20 12.01 -4.69
N VAL A 184 17.57 11.11 -5.59
CA VAL A 184 16.95 10.98 -6.92
C VAL A 184 15.49 10.57 -6.81
N THR A 185 15.16 9.68 -5.88
CA THR A 185 13.77 9.26 -5.60
C THR A 185 12.92 10.41 -5.09
N SER A 186 13.46 11.24 -4.18
CA SER A 186 12.75 12.42 -3.68
C SER A 186 12.50 13.41 -4.82
N TYR A 187 13.51 13.63 -5.68
CA TYR A 187 13.37 14.45 -6.88
C TYR A 187 12.31 13.89 -7.84
N TRP A 188 12.38 12.60 -8.18
CA TRP A 188 11.39 11.88 -9.00
C TRP A 188 9.96 12.08 -8.50
N ASN A 189 9.75 12.00 -7.17
CA ASN A 189 8.43 12.17 -6.58
C ASN A 189 7.89 13.61 -6.66
N SER A 190 8.77 14.60 -6.85
CA SER A 190 8.45 16.03 -6.85
C SER A 190 8.26 16.65 -8.24
N ILE A 191 8.83 16.03 -9.27
CA ILE A 191 8.69 16.47 -10.66
C ILE A 191 7.33 16.06 -11.26
N SER A 192 6.97 16.69 -12.37
CA SER A 192 5.72 16.38 -13.08
C SER A 192 5.76 14.99 -13.73
N LYS A 193 4.58 14.41 -13.98
CA LYS A 193 4.42 13.17 -14.75
C LYS A 193 5.00 13.30 -16.17
N ASP A 194 4.92 14.49 -16.77
CA ASP A 194 5.53 14.75 -18.09
C ASP A 194 7.06 14.66 -18.02
N LYS A 195 7.68 15.18 -16.96
CA LYS A 195 9.14 15.07 -16.76
C LYS A 195 9.58 13.64 -16.46
N GLN A 196 8.80 12.90 -15.67
CA GLN A 196 9.01 11.46 -15.47
C GLN A 196 8.95 10.70 -16.81
N THR A 197 7.97 11.03 -17.65
CA THR A 197 7.82 10.46 -19.00
C THR A 197 9.02 10.78 -19.89
N GLU A 198 9.55 12.01 -19.83
CA GLU A 198 10.75 12.40 -20.55
C GLU A 198 11.95 11.52 -20.18
N PHE A 199 12.19 11.29 -18.89
CA PHE A 199 13.29 10.44 -18.44
C PHE A 199 13.15 8.99 -18.89
N ILE A 200 11.94 8.44 -18.82
CA ILE A 200 11.66 7.09 -19.31
C ILE A 200 11.99 6.99 -20.81
N GLN A 201 11.54 7.97 -21.61
CA GLN A 201 11.79 7.98 -23.06
C GLN A 201 13.28 8.13 -23.39
N GLN A 202 14.02 8.94 -22.63
CA GLN A 202 15.46 9.05 -22.81
C GLN A 202 16.17 7.73 -22.47
N TYR A 203 15.76 7.05 -21.40
CA TYR A 203 16.31 5.74 -21.03
C TYR A 203 16.03 4.68 -22.11
N GLU A 204 14.79 4.59 -22.58
CA GLU A 204 14.38 3.70 -23.68
C GLU A 204 15.18 3.96 -24.95
N ALA A 205 15.38 5.24 -25.30
CA ALA A 205 16.13 5.64 -26.48
C ALA A 205 17.63 5.29 -26.38
N LEU A 206 18.22 5.44 -25.19
CA LEU A 206 19.63 5.15 -24.96
C LEU A 206 19.98 3.68 -25.23
N TYR A 207 19.14 2.75 -24.76
CA TYR A 207 19.40 1.31 -24.90
C TYR A 207 18.51 0.60 -25.93
N ASN A 208 17.66 1.34 -26.64
CA ASN A 208 16.76 0.85 -27.68
C ASN A 208 15.88 -0.33 -27.22
N PHE A 209 15.08 -0.08 -26.18
CA PHE A 209 14.13 -1.04 -25.62
C PHE A 209 12.81 -0.35 -25.22
N ASP A 210 11.76 -1.15 -24.97
CA ASP A 210 10.46 -0.67 -24.47
C ASP A 210 10.36 -1.03 -22.98
N LEU A 211 10.51 -0.03 -22.11
CA LEU A 211 10.42 -0.16 -20.67
C LEU A 211 8.96 -0.14 -20.23
N VAL A 212 8.14 0.72 -20.85
CA VAL A 212 6.76 0.95 -20.42
C VAL A 212 5.90 -0.27 -20.70
N GLY A 213 5.92 -0.83 -21.91
CA GLY A 213 5.09 -1.98 -22.29
C GLY A 213 3.65 -1.88 -21.77
N HIS A 214 3.27 -2.79 -20.85
CA HIS A 214 1.96 -2.79 -20.16
C HIS A 214 2.00 -2.26 -18.72
N ASN A 215 3.11 -1.65 -18.30
CA ASN A 215 3.38 -1.21 -16.94
C ASN A 215 2.94 0.26 -16.69
N THR A 216 1.82 0.68 -17.27
CA THR A 216 1.15 1.95 -16.91
C THR A 216 0.14 1.70 -15.80
N ILE A 217 0.04 2.61 -14.82
CA ILE A 217 -0.93 2.47 -13.73
C ILE A 217 -2.27 3.07 -14.17
N PRO A 218 -3.37 2.28 -14.18
CA PRO A 218 -4.68 2.80 -14.53
C PRO A 218 -5.15 3.87 -13.53
N GLU A 219 -5.86 4.90 -14.02
CA GLU A 219 -6.43 5.95 -13.15
C GLU A 219 -7.43 5.40 -12.12
N LYS A 220 -8.15 4.34 -12.49
CA LYS A 220 -9.13 3.64 -11.67
C LYS A 220 -8.47 2.72 -10.64
N VAL A 221 -9.22 2.37 -9.61
CA VAL A 221 -8.84 1.31 -8.66
C VAL A 221 -8.81 -0.02 -9.41
N VAL A 222 -7.68 -0.70 -9.40
CA VAL A 222 -7.58 -2.05 -9.95
C VAL A 222 -7.85 -3.06 -8.84
N VAL A 223 -8.81 -3.95 -9.08
CA VAL A 223 -9.08 -5.09 -8.21
C VAL A 223 -8.68 -6.36 -8.94
N CYS A 224 -7.83 -7.17 -8.31
CA CYS A 224 -7.61 -8.55 -8.75
C CYS A 224 -8.46 -9.51 -7.91
N LEU A 225 -9.34 -10.25 -8.57
CA LEU A 225 -10.00 -11.41 -7.99
C LEU A 225 -9.02 -12.58 -8.04
N ASP A 226 -8.42 -12.92 -6.91
CA ASP A 226 -7.42 -13.98 -6.81
C ASP A 226 -8.03 -15.23 -6.18
N ALA A 227 -8.25 -16.27 -6.98
CA ALA A 227 -8.91 -17.50 -6.51
C ALA A 227 -8.06 -18.32 -5.50
N ARG A 228 -6.79 -17.95 -5.27
CA ARG A 228 -5.92 -18.56 -4.26
C ARG A 228 -6.16 -17.98 -2.86
N MET A 229 -6.78 -16.81 -2.79
CA MET A 229 -7.18 -16.15 -1.53
C MET A 229 -8.38 -16.86 -0.88
N ASN A 230 -8.57 -16.68 0.43
CA ASN A 230 -9.58 -17.41 1.20
C ASN A 230 -10.08 -16.59 2.40
N SER A 231 -10.94 -17.16 3.24
CA SER A 231 -11.52 -16.46 4.40
C SER A 231 -10.49 -15.92 5.39
N SER A 232 -9.31 -16.55 5.49
CA SER A 232 -8.23 -16.12 6.38
C SER A 232 -7.28 -15.11 5.73
N MET A 233 -7.31 -14.99 4.40
CA MET A 233 -6.49 -14.08 3.60
C MET A 233 -7.39 -13.49 2.53
N TRP A 234 -8.36 -12.68 2.95
CA TRP A 234 -9.47 -12.29 2.08
C TRP A 234 -9.14 -11.07 1.22
N GLY A 235 -8.32 -10.15 1.73
CA GLY A 235 -7.96 -8.90 1.08
C GLY A 235 -6.49 -8.56 1.29
N GLN A 236 -5.92 -7.81 0.34
CA GLN A 236 -4.61 -7.17 0.41
C GLN A 236 -4.65 -5.88 -0.40
N GLY A 237 -4.41 -4.74 0.22
CA GLY A 237 -4.22 -3.46 -0.43
C GLY A 237 -2.88 -3.40 -1.16
N THR A 238 -2.87 -2.79 -2.34
CA THR A 238 -1.73 -2.78 -3.26
C THR A 238 -1.50 -1.37 -3.80
N LEU A 239 -0.47 -1.15 -4.61
CA LEU A 239 -0.26 0.13 -5.29
C LEU A 239 -1.39 0.42 -6.32
N LEU A 240 -1.97 -0.62 -6.91
CA LEU A 240 -3.01 -0.46 -7.94
C LEU A 240 -4.43 -0.36 -7.37
N GLY A 241 -4.64 -0.95 -6.19
CA GLY A 241 -5.93 -1.03 -5.53
C GLY A 241 -5.90 -2.15 -4.50
N MET A 242 -6.38 -3.33 -4.87
CA MET A 242 -6.40 -4.49 -3.97
C MET A 242 -6.45 -5.82 -4.69
N ASN A 243 -5.99 -6.87 -4.01
CA ASN A 243 -6.33 -8.25 -4.31
C ASN A 243 -7.42 -8.70 -3.32
N ILE A 244 -8.46 -9.38 -3.80
CA ILE A 244 -9.48 -9.97 -2.93
C ILE A 244 -9.87 -11.36 -3.40
N ALA A 245 -10.34 -12.18 -2.46
CA ALA A 245 -10.97 -13.46 -2.80
C ALA A 245 -12.28 -13.21 -3.59
N PRO A 246 -12.55 -13.97 -4.67
CA PRO A 246 -13.85 -13.94 -5.32
C PRO A 246 -14.96 -14.31 -4.32
N ASN A 247 -16.12 -13.65 -4.38
CA ASN A 247 -17.20 -13.89 -3.43
C ASN A 247 -17.77 -15.31 -3.53
N SER A 248 -17.74 -15.92 -4.72
CA SER A 248 -18.07 -17.33 -4.91
C SER A 248 -17.07 -18.32 -4.26
N VAL A 249 -15.83 -17.88 -3.99
CA VAL A 249 -14.78 -18.68 -3.34
C VAL A 249 -14.80 -18.47 -1.83
N ALA A 250 -14.83 -17.22 -1.37
CA ALA A 250 -14.86 -16.88 0.04
C ALA A 250 -15.67 -15.59 0.28
N GLY A 251 -16.99 -15.71 0.42
CA GLY A 251 -17.83 -14.59 0.84
C GLY A 251 -17.66 -14.25 2.33
N ARG A 252 -17.85 -12.99 2.69
CA ARG A 252 -17.85 -12.51 4.09
C ARG A 252 -18.88 -11.42 4.32
N SER A 253 -19.42 -11.33 5.54
CA SER A 253 -20.49 -10.40 5.89
C SER A 253 -20.03 -8.96 6.14
N ASP A 254 -18.74 -8.77 6.37
CA ASP A 254 -18.06 -7.50 6.66
C ASP A 254 -17.18 -7.04 5.49
N SER A 255 -17.48 -7.47 4.26
CA SER A 255 -16.70 -7.16 3.06
C SER A 255 -16.58 -5.66 2.79
N ASP A 256 -17.64 -4.88 3.05
CA ASP A 256 -17.61 -3.42 2.97
C ASP A 256 -16.50 -2.80 3.85
N GLN A 257 -16.39 -3.27 5.10
CA GLN A 257 -15.40 -2.79 6.04
C GLN A 257 -13.99 -3.21 5.64
N VAL A 258 -13.82 -4.41 5.10
CA VAL A 258 -12.51 -4.90 4.63
C VAL A 258 -12.09 -4.17 3.36
N VAL A 259 -12.98 -3.92 2.41
CA VAL A 259 -12.66 -3.12 1.23
C VAL A 259 -12.28 -1.69 1.61
N LEU A 260 -12.94 -1.08 2.58
CA LEU A 260 -12.52 0.22 3.11
C LEU A 260 -11.09 0.16 3.70
N HIS A 261 -10.76 -0.91 4.44
CA HIS A 261 -9.40 -1.14 4.95
C HIS A 261 -8.36 -1.21 3.82
N GLU A 262 -8.61 -2.00 2.77
CA GLU A 262 -7.67 -2.13 1.67
C GLU A 262 -7.54 -0.85 0.83
N LEU A 263 -8.62 -0.08 0.68
CA LEU A 263 -8.56 1.24 0.03
C LEU A 263 -7.70 2.23 0.84
N ILE A 264 -7.69 2.12 2.16
CA ILE A 264 -6.80 2.93 3.00
C ILE A 264 -5.34 2.52 2.76
N HIS A 265 -5.04 1.23 2.65
CA HIS A 265 -3.70 0.75 2.24
C HIS A 265 -3.30 1.23 0.85
N TRP A 266 -4.22 1.16 -0.13
CA TRP A 266 -3.98 1.71 -1.45
C TRP A 266 -3.61 3.20 -1.40
N ILE A 267 -4.34 3.99 -0.61
CA ILE A 267 -4.01 5.41 -0.42
C ILE A 267 -2.62 5.55 0.20
N GLN A 268 -2.37 4.88 1.32
CA GLN A 268 -1.08 4.93 2.02
C GLN A 268 0.08 4.62 1.07
N LEU A 269 0.05 3.51 0.35
CA LEU A 269 1.12 3.09 -0.56
C LEU A 269 1.36 4.10 -1.69
N ASN A 270 0.31 4.64 -2.28
CA ASN A 270 0.42 5.62 -3.37
C ASN A 270 0.99 6.96 -2.89
N VAL A 271 0.65 7.40 -1.67
CA VAL A 271 1.07 8.72 -1.18
C VAL A 271 2.42 8.70 -0.47
N SER A 272 2.81 7.61 0.20
CA SER A 272 4.05 7.58 0.99
C SER A 272 5.19 6.78 0.37
N THR A 273 4.91 5.68 -0.34
CA THR A 273 5.94 4.75 -0.85
C THR A 273 5.68 4.27 -2.29
N PRO A 274 5.40 5.16 -3.27
CA PRO A 274 4.97 4.77 -4.61
C PRO A 274 6.01 4.01 -5.43
N VAL A 275 7.30 4.19 -5.12
CA VAL A 275 8.44 3.55 -5.82
C VAL A 275 8.93 2.28 -5.12
N GLU A 276 8.49 2.01 -3.89
CA GLU A 276 8.95 0.91 -3.05
C GLU A 276 7.79 0.32 -2.21
N PRO A 277 6.59 0.05 -2.79
CA PRO A 277 5.39 -0.28 -2.01
C PRO A 277 5.45 -1.65 -1.32
N THR A 278 6.32 -2.55 -1.79
CA THR A 278 6.49 -3.89 -1.21
C THR A 278 7.57 -3.95 -0.13
N ILE A 279 8.23 -2.84 0.17
CA ILE A 279 9.29 -2.78 1.17
C ILE A 279 8.70 -2.22 2.47
N GLN A 280 9.01 -2.88 3.59
CA GLN A 280 8.59 -2.40 4.90
C GLN A 280 9.36 -1.12 5.25
N ILE A 281 8.70 0.01 5.06
CA ILE A 281 9.22 1.34 5.41
C ILE A 281 8.45 1.90 6.61
N HIS A 282 7.13 1.73 6.62
CA HIS A 282 6.28 2.08 7.75
C HIS A 282 6.53 1.14 8.95
N GLY A 283 6.15 1.54 10.16
CA GLY A 283 5.89 0.56 11.20
C GLY A 283 4.61 -0.23 10.87
N ARG A 284 4.64 -1.57 10.92
CA ARG A 284 3.46 -2.42 10.69
C ARG A 284 2.29 -2.01 11.58
N TRP A 285 2.54 -1.78 12.87
CA TRP A 285 1.51 -1.30 13.81
C TRP A 285 0.83 -0.01 13.36
N PHE A 286 1.56 0.89 12.69
CA PHE A 286 1.03 2.19 12.27
C PHE A 286 0.15 2.04 11.03
N ILE A 287 0.64 1.32 10.02
CA ILE A 287 -0.05 1.20 8.74
C ILE A 287 -1.34 0.38 8.88
N GLU A 288 -1.27 -0.73 9.63
CA GLU A 288 -2.40 -1.59 9.93
C GLU A 288 -3.33 -0.95 10.96
N GLY A 289 -2.77 -0.26 11.96
CA GLY A 289 -3.57 0.48 12.95
C GLY A 289 -4.40 1.58 12.31
N MET A 290 -3.82 2.31 11.35
CA MET A 290 -4.51 3.33 10.57
C MET A 290 -5.67 2.75 9.77
N ALA A 291 -5.42 1.68 9.00
CA ALA A 291 -6.44 1.05 8.18
C ALA A 291 -7.57 0.44 9.04
N THR A 292 -7.21 -0.28 10.12
CA THR A 292 -8.15 -0.89 11.07
C THR A 292 -9.04 0.17 11.73
N TYR A 293 -8.44 1.24 12.27
CA TYR A 293 -9.17 2.29 12.97
C TYR A 293 -10.11 3.06 12.03
N LEU A 294 -9.61 3.48 10.87
CA LEU A 294 -10.37 4.32 9.94
C LEU A 294 -11.47 3.53 9.21
N ALA A 295 -11.27 2.23 8.98
CA ALA A 295 -12.31 1.32 8.50
C ALA A 295 -13.39 1.00 9.56
N GLY A 296 -13.19 1.43 10.80
CA GLY A 296 -14.12 1.18 11.91
C GLY A 296 -14.12 -0.27 12.40
N GLN A 297 -13.02 -1.00 12.15
CA GLN A 297 -12.83 -2.34 12.69
C GLN A 297 -12.61 -2.28 14.21
N GLN A 298 -12.61 -3.45 14.86
CA GLN A 298 -12.54 -3.54 16.31
C GLN A 298 -11.27 -2.87 16.87
N VAL A 299 -11.46 -1.93 17.80
CA VAL A 299 -10.40 -1.32 18.62
C VAL A 299 -10.28 -2.10 19.93
N ALA A 300 -9.06 -2.38 20.38
CA ALA A 300 -8.84 -3.01 21.67
C ALA A 300 -9.39 -2.13 22.81
N LYS A 301 -10.10 -2.75 23.76
CA LYS A 301 -10.68 -2.06 24.92
C LYS A 301 -9.65 -1.74 25.99
N GLU A 302 -8.63 -2.58 26.11
CA GLU A 302 -7.59 -2.48 27.12
C GLU A 302 -6.23 -2.37 26.43
N VAL A 303 -5.28 -1.73 27.11
CA VAL A 303 -3.88 -1.64 26.64
C VAL A 303 -2.96 -2.59 27.40
N SER A 304 -3.41 -3.13 28.53
CA SER A 304 -2.54 -3.82 29.50
C SER A 304 -1.87 -5.07 28.91
N GLY A 305 -0.55 -5.15 29.05
CA GLY A 305 0.23 -6.33 28.67
C GLY A 305 0.57 -6.46 27.18
N PHE A 306 0.25 -5.45 26.37
CA PHE A 306 0.53 -5.44 24.93
C PHE A 306 1.35 -4.21 24.52
N TYR A 307 2.28 -4.40 23.59
CA TYR A 307 3.18 -3.35 23.11
C TYR A 307 3.10 -3.20 21.58
N PRO A 308 1.97 -2.72 21.05
CA PRO A 308 1.76 -2.61 19.60
C PRO A 308 2.83 -1.78 18.89
N VAL A 309 3.31 -0.69 19.51
CA VAL A 309 4.31 0.23 18.93
C VAL A 309 5.68 -0.43 18.69
N ASN A 310 5.93 -1.59 19.31
CA ASN A 310 7.13 -2.40 19.08
C ASN A 310 7.03 -3.31 17.85
N VAL A 311 5.84 -3.46 17.24
CA VAL A 311 5.67 -4.27 16.04
C VAL A 311 5.98 -3.46 14.80
N VAL A 312 7.25 -3.50 14.40
CA VAL A 312 7.74 -2.81 13.20
C VAL A 312 7.55 -3.67 11.96
N THR A 313 7.84 -4.97 12.06
CA THR A 313 7.66 -5.96 10.99
C THR A 313 6.70 -7.07 11.42
N HIS A 314 6.40 -8.02 10.52
CA HIS A 314 5.60 -9.19 10.87
C HIS A 314 6.30 -10.07 11.91
N GLU A 315 7.63 -10.18 11.87
CA GLU A 315 8.39 -11.02 12.82
C GLU A 315 8.23 -10.55 14.29
N ASP A 316 8.02 -9.24 14.49
CA ASP A 316 7.84 -8.67 15.82
C ASP A 316 6.49 -9.03 16.45
N GLU A 317 5.51 -9.45 15.65
CA GLU A 317 4.12 -9.68 16.11
C GLU A 317 4.08 -10.78 17.16
N ASN A 318 4.71 -11.93 16.90
CA ASN A 318 4.77 -13.06 17.85
C ASN A 318 5.56 -12.73 19.12
N ALA A 319 6.52 -11.80 19.05
CA ALA A 319 7.29 -11.37 20.22
C ALA A 319 6.48 -10.44 21.14
N ASN A 320 5.47 -9.75 20.61
CA ASN A 320 4.66 -8.76 21.32
C ASN A 320 3.21 -9.20 21.56
N PHE A 321 2.76 -10.27 20.90
CA PHE A 321 1.41 -10.82 21.01
C PHE A 321 1.46 -12.35 21.14
N ASN A 322 0.89 -12.87 22.22
CA ASN A 322 0.72 -14.33 22.43
C ASN A 322 -0.36 -14.93 21.52
N ASP A 323 -1.30 -14.10 21.07
CA ASP A 323 -2.31 -14.41 20.07
C ASP A 323 -2.27 -13.32 18.99
N PRO A 324 -1.68 -13.59 17.82
CA PRO A 324 -1.65 -12.66 16.68
C PRO A 324 -3.05 -12.13 16.31
N GLY A 325 -4.11 -12.91 16.58
CA GLY A 325 -5.49 -12.54 16.30
C GLY A 325 -5.94 -11.24 16.99
N VAL A 326 -5.33 -10.85 18.11
CA VAL A 326 -5.69 -9.59 18.80
C VAL A 326 -4.87 -8.38 18.35
N ALA A 327 -3.80 -8.58 17.59
CA ALA A 327 -2.79 -7.55 17.33
C ALA A 327 -3.37 -6.30 16.64
N TYR A 328 -4.21 -6.50 15.62
CA TYR A 328 -4.86 -5.43 14.86
C TYR A 328 -5.70 -4.50 15.74
N GLY A 329 -6.42 -5.05 16.72
CA GLY A 329 -7.17 -4.24 17.68
C GLY A 329 -6.28 -3.33 18.52
N HIS A 330 -5.09 -3.81 18.89
CA HIS A 330 -4.11 -3.02 19.64
C HIS A 330 -3.35 -2.02 18.75
N TYR A 331 -3.07 -2.35 17.48
CA TYR A 331 -2.56 -1.39 16.49
C TYR A 331 -3.54 -0.24 16.32
N SER A 332 -4.82 -0.56 16.15
CA SER A 332 -5.92 0.40 16.04
C SER A 332 -6.03 1.29 17.29
N LYS A 333 -5.84 0.74 18.49
CA LYS A 333 -5.83 1.51 19.74
C LYS A 333 -4.62 2.45 19.85
N ALA A 334 -3.44 2.03 19.40
CA ALA A 334 -2.26 2.90 19.35
C ALA A 334 -2.45 4.02 18.32
N PHE A 335 -2.98 3.70 17.13
CA PHE A 335 -3.27 4.68 16.10
C PHE A 335 -4.38 5.65 16.51
N SER A 336 -5.41 5.19 17.22
CA SER A 336 -6.51 6.06 17.67
C SER A 336 -5.99 7.20 18.55
N TYR A 337 -5.01 6.92 19.42
CA TYR A 337 -4.34 7.97 20.20
C TYR A 337 -3.70 9.03 19.30
N LEU A 338 -2.96 8.62 18.26
CA LEU A 338 -2.36 9.57 17.33
C LEU A 338 -3.42 10.39 16.59
N TYR A 339 -4.46 9.72 16.10
CA TYR A 339 -5.54 10.35 15.36
C TYR A 339 -6.31 11.38 16.19
N GLU A 340 -6.63 11.06 17.44
CA GLU A 340 -7.36 11.93 18.36
C GLU A 340 -6.55 13.16 18.80
N ASN A 341 -5.23 13.03 18.92
CA ASN A 341 -4.38 14.11 19.42
C ASN A 341 -3.66 14.92 18.33
N SER A 342 -3.42 14.32 17.16
CA SER A 342 -2.73 14.97 16.03
C SER A 342 -3.70 15.36 14.91
N GLY A 343 -4.83 14.66 14.78
CA GLY A 343 -5.78 14.87 13.69
C GLY A 343 -5.33 14.30 12.34
N PRO A 344 -6.26 14.21 11.37
CA PRO A 344 -5.98 13.62 10.05
C PRO A 344 -4.94 14.39 9.25
N GLU A 345 -4.85 15.72 9.38
CA GLU A 345 -3.93 16.52 8.57
C GLU A 345 -2.46 16.23 8.91
N ARG A 346 -2.12 16.08 10.19
CA ARG A 346 -0.75 15.73 10.61
C ARG A 346 -0.36 14.31 10.21
N ILE A 347 -1.33 13.39 10.18
CA ILE A 347 -1.11 12.01 9.69
C ILE A 347 -0.82 12.03 8.19
N LYS A 348 -1.58 12.83 7.44
CA LYS A 348 -1.33 13.07 6.02
C LYS A 348 0.06 13.72 5.79
N GLU A 349 0.42 14.74 6.56
CA GLU A 349 1.75 15.37 6.49
C GLU A 349 2.88 14.37 6.77
N LEU A 350 2.69 13.45 7.73
CA LEU A 350 3.64 12.35 7.99
C LEU A 350 3.82 11.47 6.75
N LEU A 351 2.73 11.01 6.12
CA LEU A 351 2.81 10.17 4.92
C LEU A 351 3.51 10.88 3.75
N LEU A 352 3.23 12.17 3.56
CA LEU A 352 3.88 12.99 2.54
C LEU A 352 5.36 13.24 2.85
N LYS A 353 5.72 13.47 4.12
CA LYS A 353 7.11 13.60 4.54
C LYS A 353 7.90 12.34 4.24
N MET A 354 7.28 11.17 4.43
CA MET A 354 7.88 9.91 4.00
C MET A 354 8.11 9.95 2.49
N ARG A 355 7.12 10.27 1.65
CA ARG A 355 7.26 10.31 0.17
C ARG A 355 8.52 11.03 -0.31
N TYR A 356 8.82 12.20 0.26
CA TYR A 356 9.91 13.09 -0.15
C TYR A 356 11.18 12.97 0.70
N SER A 357 11.26 11.97 1.56
CA SER A 357 12.42 11.72 2.41
C SER A 357 13.68 11.41 1.58
N THR A 358 14.81 11.97 2.02
CA THR A 358 16.14 11.74 1.45
C THR A 358 17.01 10.85 2.35
N GLU A 359 16.41 10.17 3.33
CA GLU A 359 17.13 9.34 4.29
C GLU A 359 17.74 8.10 3.62
N VAL A 360 19.01 7.83 3.94
CA VAL A 360 19.74 6.64 3.44
C VAL A 360 19.17 5.37 4.07
N ASP A 361 19.03 5.36 5.40
CA ASP A 361 18.45 4.25 6.18
C ASP A 361 16.91 4.31 6.15
N ARG A 362 16.36 3.98 4.98
CA ARG A 362 14.92 4.10 4.70
C ARG A 362 14.11 2.83 4.94
N TYR A 363 14.74 1.71 5.27
CA TYR A 363 14.07 0.43 5.50
C TYR A 363 13.88 0.16 6.98
N ALA A 364 12.81 -0.56 7.31
CA ALA A 364 12.53 -1.01 8.66
C ALA A 364 12.95 -2.48 8.82
N PHE A 365 13.39 -2.83 10.03
CA PHE A 365 13.78 -4.18 10.43
C PHE A 365 13.05 -4.57 11.71
N SER A 366 13.08 -5.86 12.06
CA SER A 366 12.47 -6.35 13.32
C SER A 366 13.01 -5.54 14.51
N GLY A 367 12.09 -4.89 15.22
CA GLY A 367 12.37 -4.00 16.36
C GLY A 367 12.94 -2.61 16.02
N GLU A 368 13.21 -2.31 14.75
CA GLU A 368 13.88 -1.07 14.32
C GLU A 368 13.10 -0.38 13.20
N SER A 369 12.49 0.76 13.52
CA SER A 369 11.78 1.56 12.51
C SER A 369 12.76 2.25 11.56
N SER A 370 12.37 2.39 10.29
CA SER A 370 13.13 3.19 9.33
C SER A 370 13.33 4.63 9.82
N ASN A 371 14.41 5.28 9.43
CA ASN A 371 14.60 6.71 9.69
C ASN A 371 13.53 7.53 8.96
N ARG A 372 13.16 7.11 7.74
CA ARG A 372 12.08 7.69 6.93
C ARG A 372 10.76 7.79 7.70
N PHE A 373 10.35 6.73 8.41
CA PHE A 373 9.15 6.75 9.24
C PHE A 373 9.38 7.47 10.58
N SER A 374 10.48 7.17 11.27
CA SER A 374 10.75 7.70 12.60
C SER A 374 10.85 9.22 12.61
N TYR A 375 11.55 9.82 11.65
CA TYR A 375 11.69 11.27 11.55
C TYR A 375 10.39 11.96 11.16
N ALA A 376 9.60 11.34 10.27
CA ALA A 376 8.28 11.85 9.94
C ALA A 376 7.33 11.78 11.16
N PHE A 377 7.38 10.69 11.94
CA PHE A 377 6.63 10.55 13.18
C PHE A 377 6.99 11.66 14.17
N ASP A 378 8.28 11.82 14.45
CA ASP A 378 8.81 12.79 15.40
C ASP A 378 8.48 14.24 15.01
N GLU A 379 8.35 14.53 13.72
CA GLU A 379 8.02 15.87 13.25
C GLU A 379 6.54 16.24 13.50
N PHE A 380 5.63 15.30 13.25
CA PHE A 380 4.20 15.59 13.12
C PHE A 380 3.33 15.11 14.28
N MET A 381 3.71 14.10 15.05
CA MET A 381 2.84 13.50 16.06
C MET A 381 2.83 14.30 17.36
N LEU A 382 1.64 14.38 17.97
CA LEU A 382 1.39 15.15 19.18
C LEU A 382 0.89 14.28 20.32
N LYS A 383 1.26 14.69 21.53
CA LYS A 383 0.65 14.28 22.79
C LYS A 383 -0.66 15.01 23.00
N LYS A 384 -1.46 14.53 23.96
CA LYS A 384 -2.72 15.17 24.38
C LYS A 384 -2.59 16.62 24.85
N ASN A 385 -1.44 17.01 25.38
CA ASN A 385 -1.18 18.39 25.80
C ASN A 385 -0.72 19.30 24.63
N GLY A 386 -0.65 18.78 23.40
CA GLY A 386 -0.21 19.50 22.20
C GLY A 386 1.30 19.59 22.02
N GLU A 387 2.09 19.03 22.93
CA GLU A 387 3.54 18.89 22.73
C GLU A 387 3.84 17.78 21.73
N ARG A 388 5.01 17.88 21.09
CA ARG A 388 5.53 16.83 20.20
C ARG A 388 5.67 15.50 20.93
N LEU A 389 5.28 14.42 20.25
CA LEU A 389 5.48 13.03 20.68
C LEU A 389 6.58 12.42 19.83
N MET A 390 7.68 12.01 20.47
CA MET A 390 8.73 11.25 19.79
C MET A 390 8.34 9.77 19.71
N LEU A 391 8.71 9.05 18.65
CA LEU A 391 8.39 7.63 18.47
C LEU A 391 8.94 6.79 19.63
N GLU A 392 10.16 7.07 20.06
CA GLU A 392 10.80 6.40 21.19
C GLU A 392 10.11 6.73 22.53
N GLU A 393 9.60 7.96 22.69
CA GLU A 393 8.76 8.32 23.84
C GLU A 393 7.46 7.52 23.82
N PHE A 394 6.84 7.35 22.64
CA PHE A 394 5.59 6.61 22.50
C PHE A 394 5.76 5.13 22.82
N ARG A 395 6.85 4.51 22.36
CA ARG A 395 7.19 3.12 22.68
C ARG A 395 7.35 2.91 24.18
N ASN A 396 8.17 3.74 24.81
CA ASN A 396 8.53 3.59 26.22
C ASN A 396 7.36 3.93 27.18
N ASN A 397 6.44 4.79 26.75
CA ASN A 397 5.35 5.28 27.58
C ASN A 397 3.95 4.91 27.04
N TYR A 398 3.85 3.93 26.15
CA TYR A 398 2.60 3.58 25.45
C TYR A 398 1.40 3.45 26.41
N HIS A 399 1.55 2.66 27.47
CA HIS A 399 0.47 2.41 28.44
C HIS A 399 0.03 3.70 29.14
N SER A 400 0.97 4.52 29.63
CA SER A 400 0.63 5.76 30.34
C SER A 400 0.07 6.86 29.44
N LEU A 401 0.35 6.78 28.13
CA LEU A 401 -0.18 7.71 27.14
C LEU A 401 -1.59 7.32 26.68
N VAL A 402 -1.87 6.03 26.51
CA VAL A 402 -3.06 5.52 25.78
C VAL A 402 -4.18 4.99 26.70
N GLU A 403 -3.92 4.88 28.01
CA GLU A 403 -4.93 4.54 29.03
C GLU A 403 -6.13 5.50 29.12
#